data_AF-A0A7J3A0M4-F1
#
_entry.id   AF-A0A7J3A0M4-F1
#
_cell.length_a   1.000
_cell.length_b   1.000
_cell.length_c   1.000
_cell.angle_alpha   90.00
_cell.angle_beta   90.00
_cell.angle_gamma   90.00
#
_symmetry.space_group_name_H-M   'P 1'
#
loop_
_entity.id
_entity.type
_entity.pdbx_description
1 polymer ?
#
loop_
_entity_poly.entity_id
_entity_poly.type
_entity_poly.pdbx_seq_one_letter_code
_entity_poly.pdbx_strand_id
1 'polypeptide(L)'
;YLWLFGDNIEDRWGRFNFLIFYLLSGIFASILYCELIPQKFYKVPVIGASGAISGILGAYAILFPKSRIDFKYFIWFFWLIRAGEFEIYSYIWLFFWFFIQGVYTLLVSLYSFQDFLMCYGRLI
;
A
#
# COMPACT_ATOMS: atom_id res chain seq x y z
N TYR A 1 9.57 2.57 1.18
CA TYR A 1 8.36 3.16 1.80
C TYR A 1 8.59 3.55 3.24
N LEU A 2 8.90 2.63 4.15
CA LEU A 2 9.18 2.94 5.56
C LEU A 2 10.26 4.02 5.75
N TRP A 3 11.39 3.93 5.07
CA TRP A 3 12.44 4.95 5.20
C TRP A 3 12.04 6.35 4.67
N LEU A 4 11.15 6.41 3.68
CA LEU A 4 10.77 7.68 3.05
C LEU A 4 9.63 8.40 3.80
N PHE A 5 8.68 7.63 4.34
CA PHE A 5 7.48 8.13 5.01
C PHE A 5 7.53 7.97 6.53
N GLY A 6 8.24 6.94 7.00
CA GLY A 6 8.36 6.58 8.41
C GLY A 6 9.30 7.50 9.18
N ASP A 7 10.45 7.89 8.64
CA ASP A 7 11.40 8.79 9.31
C ASP A 7 10.72 10.08 9.80
N ASN A 8 9.95 10.74 8.92
CA ASN A 8 9.17 11.94 9.26
C ASN A 8 8.13 11.74 10.38
N ILE A 9 7.55 10.53 10.50
CA ILE A 9 6.59 10.20 11.56
C ILE A 9 7.34 9.82 12.83
N GLU A 10 8.44 9.08 12.71
CA GLU A 10 9.31 8.68 13.81
C GLU A 10 9.92 9.89 14.51
N ASP A 11 10.37 10.89 13.75
CA ASP A 11 10.89 12.14 14.32
C ASP A 11 9.83 12.93 15.08
N ARG A 12 8.57 12.85 14.64
CA ARG A 12 7.46 13.58 15.28
C ARG A 12 6.90 12.88 16.52
N TRP A 13 6.84 11.55 16.51
CA TRP A 13 6.21 10.75 17.57
C TRP A 13 7.22 10.05 18.49
N GLY A 14 8.47 9.97 18.09
CA GLY A 14 9.51 9.18 18.73
C GLY A 14 9.47 7.71 18.29
N ARG A 15 10.66 7.08 18.31
CA ARG A 15 10.90 5.71 17.85
C ARG A 15 9.99 4.65 18.47
N PHE A 16 9.68 4.80 19.76
CA PHE A 16 8.85 3.82 20.47
C PHE A 16 7.38 3.86 20.04
N ASN A 17 6.81 5.07 19.90
CA ASN A 17 5.42 5.24 19.47
C ASN A 17 5.24 4.82 18.01
N PHE A 18 6.24 5.09 17.16
CA PHE A 18 6.26 4.62 15.78
C PHE A 18 6.21 3.08 15.70
N LEU A 19 7.03 2.37 16.50
CA LEU A 19 7.04 0.91 16.53
C LEU A 19 5.68 0.34 16.98
N ILE A 20 5.08 0.92 18.03
CA ILE A 20 3.76 0.51 18.50
C ILE A 20 2.72 0.72 17.39
N PHE A 21 2.72 1.89 16.75
CA PHE A 21 1.78 2.18 15.67
C PHE A 21 1.96 1.24 14.47
N TYR A 22 3.21 0.91 14.12
CA TYR A 22 3.52 -0.07 13.08
C TYR A 22 2.94 -1.45 13.39
N LEU A 23 3.15 -1.94 14.61
CA LEU A 23 2.65 -3.26 15.03
C LEU A 23 1.12 -3.27 15.11
N LEU A 24 0.51 -2.23 15.69
CA LEU A 24 -0.94 -2.11 15.78
C LEU A 24 -1.59 -2.06 14.40
N SER A 25 -1.06 -1.26 13.47
CA SER A 25 -1.60 -1.19 12.11
C SER A 25 -1.50 -2.54 11.37
N GLY A 26 -0.42 -3.30 11.57
CA GLY A 26 -0.30 -4.67 11.07
C GLY A 26 -1.33 -5.63 11.67
N ILE A 27 -1.55 -5.57 12.99
CA ILE A 27 -2.55 -6.40 13.68
C ILE A 27 -3.96 -6.06 13.18
N PHE A 28 -4.31 -4.77 13.10
CA PHE A 28 -5.61 -4.33 12.58
C PHE A 28 -5.83 -4.78 11.14
N ALA A 29 -4.81 -4.67 10.28
CA ALA A 29 -4.89 -5.14 8.90
C ALA A 29 -5.14 -6.66 8.83
N SER A 30 -4.46 -7.45 9.67
CA SER A 30 -4.66 -8.90 9.73
C SER A 30 -6.05 -9.29 10.23
N ILE A 31 -6.57 -8.58 11.23
CA ILE A 31 -7.95 -8.81 11.74
C ILE A 31 -8.96 -8.51 10.64
N LEU A 32 -8.85 -7.35 9.99
CA LEU A 32 -9.73 -6.98 8.87
C LEU A 32 -9.64 -7.98 7.73
N TYR A 33 -8.46 -8.49 7.43
CA TYR A 33 -8.27 -9.52 6.42
C TYR A 33 -9.03 -10.81 6.77
N CYS A 34 -8.91 -11.30 8.01
CA CYS A 34 -9.62 -12.50 8.46
C CYS A 34 -11.15 -12.36 8.40
N GLU A 35 -11.69 -11.19 8.73
CA GLU A 35 -13.13 -10.94 8.71
C GLU A 35 -13.70 -10.77 7.29
N LEU A 36 -12.92 -10.19 6.38
CA LEU A 36 -13.38 -9.87 5.02
C LEU A 36 -13.13 -10.99 4.01
N ILE A 37 -12.29 -11.98 4.34
CA ILE A 37 -11.95 -13.05 3.40
C ILE A 37 -13.04 -14.12 3.34
N PRO A 38 -13.40 -14.61 2.13
CA PRO A 38 -14.29 -15.75 2.01
C PRO A 38 -13.70 -17.01 2.65
N GLN A 39 -14.54 -17.81 3.31
CA GLN A 39 -14.14 -19.05 4.01
C GLN A 39 -13.30 -20.02 3.18
N LYS A 40 -13.44 -19.99 1.85
CA LYS A 40 -12.68 -20.84 0.91
C LYS A 40 -11.17 -20.54 0.90
N PHE A 41 -10.75 -19.33 1.28
CA PHE A 41 -9.35 -18.89 1.22
C PHE A 41 -8.66 -18.88 2.59
N TYR A 42 -9.30 -19.36 3.65
CA TYR A 42 -8.72 -19.43 5.01
C TYR A 42 -7.44 -20.25 5.12
N LYS A 43 -7.20 -21.19 4.19
CA LYS A 43 -6.01 -22.04 4.17
C LYS A 43 -4.79 -21.38 3.52
N VAL A 44 -4.95 -20.20 2.90
CA VAL A 44 -3.84 -19.50 2.26
C VAL A 44 -3.12 -18.67 3.32
N PRO A 45 -1.87 -19.01 3.69
CA PRO A 45 -1.13 -18.22 4.66
C PRO A 45 -0.85 -16.84 4.07
N VAL A 46 -1.24 -15.80 4.81
CA VAL A 46 -0.97 -14.41 4.41
C VAL A 46 0.25 -13.90 5.14
N ILE A 47 1.29 -13.63 4.34
CA ILE A 47 2.54 -13.04 4.80
C ILE A 47 2.68 -11.71 4.07
N GLY A 48 2.59 -10.60 4.80
CA GLY A 48 2.73 -9.28 4.20
C GLY A 48 2.87 -8.16 5.22
N ALA A 49 3.92 -7.35 5.05
CA ALA A 49 4.08 -6.08 5.76
C ALA A 49 3.23 -4.94 5.15
N SER A 50 2.57 -5.19 4.01
CA SER A 50 1.84 -4.18 3.23
C SER A 50 0.69 -3.54 4.00
N GLY A 51 -0.01 -4.29 4.86
CA GLY A 51 -1.07 -3.76 5.71
C GLY A 51 -0.55 -2.71 6.71
N ALA A 52 0.56 -3.01 7.40
CA ALA A 52 1.19 -2.07 8.32
C ALA A 52 1.71 -0.81 7.61
N ILE A 53 2.34 -0.98 6.44
CA ILE A 53 2.82 0.15 5.62
C ILE A 53 1.65 1.04 5.19
N SER A 54 0.51 0.46 4.79
CA SER A 54 -0.67 1.22 4.39
C SER A 54 -1.24 2.04 5.56
N GLY A 55 -1.19 1.52 6.78
CA GLY A 55 -1.53 2.27 7.99
C GLY A 55 -0.60 3.47 8.23
N ILE A 56 0.71 3.31 8.05
CA ILE A 56 1.68 4.41 8.14
C ILE A 56 1.42 5.47 7.07
N LEU A 57 1.14 5.05 5.83
CA LEU A 57 0.82 5.97 4.74
C LEU A 57 -0.46 6.77 5.04
N GLY A 58 -1.47 6.14 5.64
CA GLY A 58 -2.66 6.83 6.13
C GLY A 58 -2.36 7.86 7.22
N ALA A 59 -1.54 7.49 8.21
CA ALA A 59 -1.08 8.43 9.24
C ALA A 59 -0.27 9.60 8.64
N TYR A 60 0.59 9.32 7.66
CA TYR A 60 1.37 10.34 6.94
C TYR A 60 0.45 11.33 6.22
N ALA A 61 -0.60 10.84 5.54
CA ALA A 61 -1.57 11.68 4.84
C ALA A 61 -2.28 12.68 5.77
N ILE A 62 -2.57 12.26 7.02
CA ILE A 62 -3.22 13.09 8.03
C ILE A 62 -2.24 14.09 8.67
N LEU A 63 -1.04 13.64 9.02
CA LEU A 63 -0.05 14.46 9.74
C LEU A 63 0.66 15.47 8.84
N PHE A 64 0.88 15.11 7.57
CA PHE A 64 1.71 15.84 6.62
C PHE A 64 1.01 16.05 5.26
N PRO A 65 -0.19 16.66 5.22
CA PRO A 65 -0.98 16.78 4.00
C PRO A 65 -0.30 17.65 2.93
N LYS A 66 0.51 18.64 3.34
CA LYS A 66 1.21 19.58 2.45
C LYS A 66 2.70 19.31 2.29
N SER A 67 3.21 18.19 2.83
CA SER A 67 4.61 17.82 2.65
C SER A 67 4.90 17.55 1.17
N ARG A 68 6.04 18.05 0.68
CA ARG A 68 6.53 17.78 -0.67
C ARG A 68 7.44 16.57 -0.61
N ILE A 69 7.22 15.62 -1.50
CA ILE A 69 8.07 14.44 -1.63
C ILE A 69 9.00 14.69 -2.81
N ASP A 70 10.30 14.67 -2.55
CA ASP A 70 11.33 14.81 -3.56
C ASP A 70 11.59 13.44 -4.18
N PHE A 71 11.11 13.26 -5.41
CA PHE A 71 11.39 12.07 -6.17
C PHE A 71 12.62 12.30 -7.03
N LYS A 72 13.69 11.58 -6.70
CA LYS A 72 14.90 11.53 -7.50
C LYS A 72 14.73 10.44 -8.54
N TYR A 73 14.72 10.82 -9.82
CA TYR A 73 14.72 9.85 -10.90
C TYR A 73 16.09 9.78 -11.54
N PHE A 74 16.49 8.55 -11.85
CA PHE A 74 17.72 8.26 -12.59
C PHE A 74 17.32 7.56 -13.88
N ILE A 75 17.26 8.31 -14.98
CA ILE A 75 17.09 7.72 -16.31
C ILE A 75 18.48 7.36 -16.84
N TRP A 76 18.66 6.08 -17.16
CA TRP A 76 19.83 5.56 -17.85
C TRP A 76 19.37 4.98 -19.19
N PHE A 77 19.31 5.83 -20.23
CA PHE A 77 18.97 5.38 -21.58
C PHE A 77 20.02 5.84 -22.60
N PHE A 78 20.74 4.84 -23.11
CA PHE A 78 21.60 4.76 -24.31
C PHE A 78 22.68 5.83 -24.59
N TRP A 79 22.63 7.04 -24.03
CA TRP A 79 23.70 8.06 -24.04
C TRP A 79 23.34 9.31 -23.19
N LEU A 80 22.11 9.39 -22.67
CA LEU A 80 21.63 10.52 -21.86
C LEU A 80 21.60 10.11 -20.38
N ILE A 81 22.64 10.49 -19.64
CA ILE A 81 22.61 10.46 -18.18
C ILE A 81 21.91 11.73 -17.73
N ARG A 82 20.63 11.64 -17.37
CA ARG A 82 19.88 12.77 -16.82
C ARG A 82 19.33 12.39 -15.45
N ALA A 83 19.91 12.99 -14.42
CA ALA A 83 19.35 13.01 -13.09
C ALA A 83 18.50 14.28 -12.96
N GLY A 84 17.27 14.14 -12.47
CA GLY A 84 16.39 15.27 -12.17
C GLY A 84 15.63 15.01 -10.89
N GLU A 85 15.13 16.10 -10.32
CA GLU A 85 14.32 16.09 -9.11
C GLU A 85 12.94 16.63 -9.50
N PHE A 86 11.88 15.93 -9.11
CA PHE A 86 10.53 16.46 -9.20
C PHE A 86 9.87 16.44 -7.83
N GLU A 87 9.26 17.56 -7.46
CA GLU A 87 8.51 17.71 -6.21
C GLU A 87 7.04 17.42 -6.50
N ILE A 88 6.48 16.40 -5.85
CA ILE A 88 5.03 16.16 -5.86
C ILE A 88 4.49 16.32 -4.45
N TYR A 89 3.32 16.94 -4.34
CA TYR A 89 2.60 17.00 -3.07
C TYR A 89 2.22 15.59 -2.61
N SER A 90 2.56 15.28 -1.36
CA SER A 90 2.36 13.95 -0.77
C SER A 90 0.93 13.43 -0.92
N TYR A 91 -0.08 14.27 -0.67
CA TYR A 91 -1.48 13.84 -0.76
C TYR A 91 -1.87 13.36 -2.18
N ILE A 92 -1.32 13.99 -3.24
CA ILE A 92 -1.59 13.60 -4.63
C ILE A 92 -1.01 12.22 -4.88
N TRP A 93 0.24 12.02 -4.47
CA TRP A 93 0.94 10.76 -4.63
C TRP A 93 0.25 9.62 -3.86
N LEU A 94 -0.09 9.85 -2.59
CA LEU A 94 -0.75 8.86 -1.74
C LEU A 94 -2.14 8.52 -2.27
N PHE A 95 -2.92 9.51 -2.68
CA PHE A 95 -4.23 9.28 -3.29
C PHE A 95 -4.12 8.44 -4.56
N PHE A 96 -3.19 8.77 -5.45
CA PHE A 96 -2.94 8.01 -6.67
C PHE A 96 -2.52 6.56 -6.36
N TRP A 97 -1.65 6.36 -5.37
CA TRP A 97 -1.21 5.04 -4.94
C TRP A 97 -2.36 4.19 -4.38
N PHE A 98 -3.19 4.75 -3.48
CA PHE A 98 -4.36 4.06 -2.94
C PHE A 98 -5.41 3.77 -4.01
N PHE A 99 -5.59 4.69 -4.97
CA PHE A 99 -6.49 4.50 -6.10
C PHE A 99 -6.07 3.30 -6.95
N ILE A 100 -4.77 3.20 -7.28
CA ILE A 100 -4.23 2.03 -7.99
C ILE A 100 -4.43 0.74 -7.19
N GLN A 101 -4.18 0.74 -5.88
CA GLN A 101 -4.40 -0.44 -5.04
C GLN A 101 -5.86 -0.92 -5.07
N GLY A 102 -6.81 0.03 -4.99
CA GLY A 102 -8.24 -0.26 -5.09
C GLY A 102 -8.64 -0.83 -6.45
N VAL A 103 -8.16 -0.22 -7.53
CA VAL A 103 -8.42 -0.69 -8.90
C VAL A 103 -7.82 -2.07 -9.13
N TYR A 104 -6.58 -2.32 -8.71
CA TYR A 104 -5.93 -3.62 -8.84
C TYR A 104 -6.70 -4.71 -8.09
N THR A 105 -7.11 -4.42 -6.85
CA THR A 105 -7.91 -5.35 -6.04
C THR A 105 -9.27 -5.64 -6.69
N LEU A 106 -9.94 -4.61 -7.22
CA LEU A 106 -11.20 -4.77 -7.94
C LEU A 106 -11.04 -5.62 -9.19
N LEU A 107 -10.03 -5.34 -10.01
CA LEU A 107 -9.75 -6.12 -11.23
C LEU A 107 -9.52 -7.59 -10.90
N VAL A 108 -8.66 -7.89 -9.92
CA VAL A 108 -8.39 -9.27 -9.48
C VAL A 108 -9.68 -9.97 -9.00
N SER A 109 -10.53 -9.26 -8.27
CA SER A 109 -11.83 -9.78 -7.82
C SER A 109 -12.76 -10.12 -8.99
N LEU A 110 -12.83 -9.25 -10.00
CA LEU A 110 -13.63 -9.47 -11.21
C LEU A 110 -13.11 -10.67 -12.04
N TYR A 111 -11.79 -10.80 -12.21
CA TYR A 111 -11.20 -11.96 -12.90
C TYR A 111 -11.49 -13.28 -12.16
N SER A 112 -11.31 -13.29 -10.83
CA SER A 112 -11.62 -14.46 -10.00
C SER A 112 -13.09 -14.88 -10.07
N PHE A 113 -14.01 -13.92 -10.14
CA PHE A 113 -15.44 -14.18 -10.30
C PHE A 113 -15.78 -14.76 -11.68
N GLN A 114 -15.16 -14.26 -12.75
CA GLN A 114 -15.33 -14.77 -14.11
C GLN A 114 -14.88 -16.23 -14.23
N ASP A 115 -13.72 -16.58 -13.66
CA ASP A 115 -13.19 -17.94 -13.64
C ASP A 115 -14.11 -18.90 -12.87
N PHE A 116 -14.67 -18.44 -11.76
CA PHE A 116 -15.65 -19.22 -10.99
C PHE A 116 -16.90 -19.54 -11.81
N LEU A 117 -17.45 -18.55 -12.52
CA LEU A 117 -18.62 -18.75 -13.39
C LEU A 117 -18.33 -19.72 -14.54
N MET A 118 -17.16 -19.63 -15.18
CA MET A 118 -16.78 -20.57 -16.25
C MET A 118 -16.62 -22.01 -15.74
N CYS A 119 -16.10 -22.19 -14.53
CA CYS A 119 -15.92 -23.52 -13.95
C CYS A 119 -17.26 -24.13 -13.48
N TYR A 120 -18.16 -23.31 -12.93
CA TYR A 120 -19.51 -23.74 -12.51
C TYR A 120 -20.42 -24.04 -13.71
N GLY A 121 -20.37 -23.23 -14.76
CA GLY A 121 -21.13 -23.44 -16.00
C GLY A 121 -20.70 -24.66 -16.81
N ARG A 122 -19.54 -25.27 -16.51
CA ARG A 122 -19.08 -26.53 -17.13
C ARG A 122 -19.54 -27.79 -16.39
N LEU A 123 -20.16 -27.62 -15.22
CA LEU A 123 -20.64 -28.72 -14.35
C LEU A 123 -22.16 -28.93 -14.44
N ILE A 124 -22.86 -28.18 -15.29
CA ILE A 124 -24.28 -28.35 -15.66
C ILE A 124 -24.32 -28.79 -17.12
#